data_AF-A0A7X8DYN6-F1
#
_entry.id   AF-A0A7X8DYN6-F1
#
_cell.length_a   1.000
_cell.length_b   1.000
_cell.length_c   1.000
_cell.angle_alpha   90.00
_cell.angle_beta   90.00
_cell.angle_gamma   90.00
#
_symmetry.space_group_name_H-M   'P 1'
#
loop_
_entity.id
_entity.type
_entity.pdbx_description
1 polymer ?
#
loop_
_entity_poly.entity_id
_entity_poly.type
_entity_poly.pdbx_seq_one_letter_code
_entity_poly.pdbx_strand_id
1 'polypeptide(L)'
;MSDNSQLKVIVGMSGGVDSSVSAYLLQQQGYQVAGLFMKNWEEDDTEEYCSAEEDLADAQAVCDKLGIELYTINFAAEYWDNVFEHFLAEYKAGRTPNPDILCNKEIKFKAFLEFAAEDLGADYIATGHYVRRSFDDVPKMLRGVDANKDQSYFLYTLSAEQIGKSLFPVGELEKPEVRRIAEQLELVTANKKDSTGICFIGERKFTDFLAQYLPAQPGVIETVDGEVIGEHQGLMYHTLGQRKGLGIGGLKNAGDEPWYVVDKEVERNVLVVAQGDHPRLYSNGLIARQLHWVDRTPITEAFRCTVKTRYRQTDIPCLVEPIDEDTIRVVFDTPQAAVTPGQSAVFYANDVCLGGGIIESRYNEEPV
;
A
#
# COMPACT_ATOMS: atom_id res chain seq x y z
N MET A 1 31.40 -5.05 16.93
CA MET A 1 30.07 -4.42 16.96
C MET A 1 30.33 -2.93 16.91
N SER A 2 29.90 -2.26 15.84
CA SER A 2 29.98 -0.81 15.76
C SER A 2 29.23 -0.20 16.94
N ASP A 3 29.76 0.87 17.50
CA ASP A 3 29.05 1.64 18.50
C ASP A 3 27.93 2.42 17.79
N ASN A 4 26.67 2.08 18.06
CA ASN A 4 25.50 2.76 17.47
C ASN A 4 25.50 4.26 17.76
N SER A 5 26.23 4.69 18.80
CA SER A 5 26.35 6.12 19.17
C SER A 5 26.97 6.99 18.09
N GLN A 6 27.61 6.40 17.07
CA GLN A 6 28.21 7.11 15.95
C GLN A 6 27.33 7.12 14.69
N LEU A 7 26.20 6.41 14.71
CA LEU A 7 25.33 6.23 13.56
C LEU A 7 24.11 7.13 13.69
N LYS A 8 23.90 8.00 12.71
CA LYS A 8 22.77 8.93 12.65
C LYS A 8 21.58 8.29 11.94
N VAL A 9 20.41 8.37 12.58
CA VAL A 9 19.17 7.82 12.07
C VAL A 9 18.10 8.91 12.02
N ILE A 10 17.53 9.12 10.83
CA ILE A 10 16.37 10.01 10.66
C ILE A 10 15.11 9.18 10.65
N VAL A 11 14.21 9.43 11.59
CA VAL A 11 12.93 8.73 11.70
C VAL A 11 11.87 9.57 11.00
N GLY A 12 11.15 8.99 10.03
CA GLY A 12 9.97 9.62 9.45
C GLY A 12 8.86 9.70 10.50
N MET A 13 8.59 10.90 11.00
CA MET A 13 7.60 11.19 12.05
C MET A 13 6.31 11.66 11.41
N SER A 14 5.25 10.84 11.44
CA SER A 14 3.96 11.18 10.81
C SER A 14 2.92 11.73 11.80
N GLY A 15 3.34 12.08 13.03
CA GLY A 15 2.41 12.37 14.13
C GLY A 15 1.64 11.15 14.64
N GLY A 16 2.06 9.93 14.26
CA GLY A 16 1.43 8.66 14.63
C GLY A 16 2.22 7.86 15.66
N VAL A 17 1.54 7.02 16.44
CA VAL A 17 2.13 6.25 17.55
C VAL A 17 3.28 5.33 17.12
N ASP A 18 3.21 4.78 15.91
CA ASP A 18 4.19 3.80 15.41
C ASP A 18 5.53 4.47 15.11
N SER A 19 5.52 5.67 14.52
CA SER A 19 6.73 6.47 14.32
C SER A 19 7.32 6.95 15.66
N SER A 20 6.46 7.34 16.61
CA SER A 20 6.88 7.79 17.94
C SER A 20 7.65 6.72 18.70
N VAL A 21 7.10 5.50 18.75
CA VAL A 21 7.75 4.36 19.42
C VAL A 21 8.98 3.90 18.64
N SER A 22 8.97 3.97 17.31
CA SER A 22 10.16 3.67 16.51
C SER A 22 11.35 4.56 16.87
N ALA A 23 11.12 5.88 17.00
CA ALA A 23 12.16 6.83 17.40
C ALA A 23 12.69 6.51 18.81
N TYR A 24 11.79 6.26 19.76
CA TYR A 24 12.17 5.86 21.11
C TYR A 24 13.03 4.59 21.14
N LEU A 25 12.61 3.53 20.44
CA LEU A 25 13.33 2.26 20.41
C LEU A 25 14.75 2.40 19.85
N LEU A 26 14.93 3.24 18.82
CA LEU A 26 16.25 3.52 18.26
C LEU A 26 17.13 4.33 19.21
N GLN A 27 16.55 5.29 19.94
CA GLN A 27 17.26 6.02 20.98
C GLN A 27 17.74 5.06 22.08
N GLN A 28 16.90 4.11 22.51
CA GLN A 28 17.30 3.09 23.50
C GLN A 28 18.38 2.12 22.98
N GLN A 29 18.45 1.91 21.67
CA GLN A 29 19.52 1.14 21.02
C GLN A 29 20.83 1.94 20.85
N GLY A 30 20.84 3.21 21.26
CA GLY A 30 22.03 4.07 21.30
C GLY A 30 22.31 4.84 20.02
N TYR A 31 21.40 4.89 19.05
CA TYR A 31 21.58 5.69 17.83
C TYR A 31 21.50 7.20 18.09
N GLN A 32 22.13 8.00 17.22
CA GLN A 32 21.85 9.44 17.15
C GLN A 32 20.55 9.66 16.36
N VAL A 33 19.45 9.83 17.08
CA VAL A 33 18.11 9.91 16.48
C VAL A 33 17.68 11.37 16.28
N ALA A 34 17.16 11.68 15.10
CA ALA A 34 16.36 12.88 14.84
C ALA A 34 15.09 12.50 14.06
N GLY A 35 14.05 13.32 14.16
CA GLY A 35 12.80 13.17 13.43
C GLY A 35 12.79 13.99 12.14
N LEU A 36 12.04 13.53 11.14
CA LEU A 36 11.66 14.31 9.97
C LEU A 36 10.16 14.20 9.75
N PHE A 37 9.47 15.33 9.72
CA PHE A 37 8.07 15.42 9.31
C PHE A 37 7.99 15.80 7.82
N MET A 38 7.22 15.02 7.06
CA MET A 38 7.04 15.24 5.62
C MET A 38 5.63 15.75 5.34
N LYS A 39 5.54 16.96 4.80
CA LYS A 39 4.29 17.50 4.25
C LYS A 39 4.23 17.16 2.76
N ASN A 40 3.32 16.27 2.38
CA ASN A 40 3.27 15.71 1.01
C ASN A 40 1.95 15.99 0.29
N TRP A 41 1.06 16.77 0.88
CA TRP A 41 -0.23 17.11 0.33
C TRP A 41 -0.63 18.50 0.79
N GLU A 42 -1.06 19.35 -0.15
CA GLU A 42 -1.44 20.75 0.11
C GLU A 42 -2.78 21.15 -0.52
N GLU A 43 -3.41 20.28 -1.31
CA GLU A 43 -4.61 20.64 -2.09
C GLU A 43 -5.82 21.01 -1.23
N ASP A 44 -5.87 20.53 0.02
CA ASP A 44 -6.93 20.87 0.98
C ASP A 44 -6.56 22.05 1.88
N ASP A 45 -5.36 22.61 1.73
CA ASP A 45 -4.91 23.71 2.57
C ASP A 45 -5.67 24.99 2.18
N THR A 46 -6.16 25.67 3.20
CA THR A 46 -6.80 26.98 3.08
C THR A 46 -5.99 27.99 3.90
N GLU A 47 -6.25 29.29 3.71
CA GLU A 47 -5.61 30.33 4.53
C GLU A 47 -5.85 30.15 6.05
N GLU A 48 -6.91 29.44 6.44
CA GLU A 48 -7.32 29.24 7.84
C GLU A 48 -7.08 27.83 8.39
N TYR A 49 -6.80 26.83 7.53
CA TYR A 49 -6.69 25.44 7.95
C TYR A 49 -5.68 24.66 7.10
N CYS A 50 -4.67 24.10 7.77
CA CYS A 50 -3.72 23.16 7.21
C CYS A 50 -4.01 21.77 7.79
N SER A 51 -4.31 20.81 6.91
CA SER A 51 -4.69 19.45 7.34
C SER A 51 -3.56 18.72 8.08
N ALA A 52 -2.31 19.11 7.84
CA ALA A 52 -1.12 18.50 8.44
C ALA A 52 -0.67 19.17 9.76
N GLU A 53 -1.31 20.26 10.19
CA GLU A 53 -0.85 21.04 11.36
C GLU A 53 -0.95 20.26 12.66
N GLU A 54 -2.05 19.52 12.86
CA GLU A 54 -2.24 18.68 14.05
C GLU A 54 -1.21 17.54 14.11
N ASP A 55 -0.94 16.89 12.97
CA ASP A 55 0.06 15.81 12.88
C ASP A 55 1.48 16.34 13.12
N LEU A 56 1.79 17.55 12.63
CA LEU A 56 3.08 18.21 12.89
C LEU A 56 3.22 18.58 14.37
N ALA A 57 2.18 19.12 14.99
CA ALA A 57 2.19 19.45 16.42
C ALA A 57 2.39 18.20 17.29
N ASP A 58 1.74 17.09 16.95
CA ASP A 58 1.94 15.80 17.63
C ASP A 58 3.36 15.27 17.43
N ALA A 59 3.90 15.34 16.20
CA ALA A 59 5.27 14.94 15.91
C ALA A 59 6.27 15.77 16.72
N GLN A 60 6.09 17.09 16.81
CA GLN A 60 6.93 18.00 17.58
C GLN A 60 6.86 17.67 19.07
N ALA A 61 5.65 17.50 19.62
CA ALA A 61 5.47 17.18 21.03
C ALA A 61 6.13 15.86 21.43
N VAL A 62 6.10 14.84 20.54
CA VAL A 62 6.83 13.60 20.75
C VAL A 62 8.34 13.83 20.70
N CYS A 63 8.85 14.56 19.72
CA CYS A 63 10.28 14.84 19.59
C CYS A 63 10.82 15.61 20.81
N ASP A 64 10.07 16.61 21.30
CA ASP A 64 10.39 17.36 22.51
C ASP A 64 10.44 16.45 23.75
N LYS A 65 9.45 15.55 23.91
CA LYS A 65 9.40 14.59 25.03
C LYS A 65 10.58 13.62 25.00
N LEU A 66 11.03 13.22 23.81
CA LEU A 66 12.17 12.33 23.60
C LEU A 66 13.52 13.07 23.59
N GLY A 67 13.53 14.40 23.53
CA GLY A 67 14.74 15.21 23.44
C GLY A 67 15.48 15.03 22.11
N ILE A 68 14.75 14.87 21.00
CA ILE A 68 15.30 14.76 19.64
C ILE A 68 14.89 15.94 18.78
N GLU A 69 15.72 16.35 17.83
CA GLU A 69 15.40 17.41 16.87
C GLU A 69 14.37 16.93 15.85
N LEU A 70 13.41 17.79 15.49
CA LEU A 70 12.45 17.55 14.41
C LEU A 70 12.75 18.48 13.24
N TYR A 71 13.09 17.91 12.10
CA TYR A 71 13.15 18.61 10.83
C TYR A 71 11.79 18.57 10.12
N THR A 72 11.55 19.51 9.22
CA THR A 72 10.38 19.51 8.34
C THR A 72 10.82 19.63 6.89
N ILE A 73 10.11 18.94 6.00
CA ILE A 73 10.30 19.06 4.56
C ILE A 73 8.96 18.96 3.85
N ASN A 74 8.88 19.61 2.69
CA ASN A 74 7.73 19.56 1.81
C ASN A 74 8.08 18.74 0.58
N PHE A 75 7.43 17.58 0.39
CA PHE A 75 7.51 16.78 -0.84
C PHE A 75 6.17 16.74 -1.58
N ALA A 76 5.33 17.77 -1.45
CA ALA A 76 4.02 17.80 -2.09
C ALA A 76 4.12 17.79 -3.62
N ALA A 77 5.13 18.46 -4.19
CA ALA A 77 5.39 18.45 -5.63
C ALA A 77 5.76 17.04 -6.11
N GLU A 78 6.69 16.38 -5.43
CA GLU A 78 7.14 15.03 -5.76
C GLU A 78 6.01 14.00 -5.57
N TYR A 79 5.17 14.16 -4.55
CA TYR A 79 4.00 13.31 -4.34
C TYR A 79 2.98 13.49 -5.45
N TRP A 80 2.69 14.73 -5.85
CA TRP A 80 1.78 15.01 -6.95
C TRP A 80 2.26 14.32 -8.23
N ASP A 81 3.48 14.64 -8.67
CA ASP A 81 4.05 14.20 -9.95
C ASP A 81 4.26 12.68 -10.00
N ASN A 82 4.78 12.07 -8.93
CA ASN A 82 5.22 10.67 -8.98
C ASN A 82 4.20 9.68 -8.40
N VAL A 83 3.19 10.14 -7.66
CA VAL A 83 2.19 9.28 -7.01
C VAL A 83 0.79 9.61 -7.51
N PHE A 84 0.38 10.87 -7.37
CA PHE A 84 -1.01 11.25 -7.58
C PHE A 84 -1.40 11.29 -9.07
N GLU A 85 -0.55 11.80 -9.95
CA GLU A 85 -0.81 11.78 -11.40
C GLU A 85 -0.97 10.35 -11.94
N HIS A 86 -0.10 9.44 -11.50
CA HIS A 86 -0.21 8.03 -11.85
C HIS A 86 -1.51 7.42 -11.33
N PHE A 87 -1.86 7.69 -10.07
CA PHE A 87 -3.12 7.25 -9.48
C PHE A 87 -4.34 7.70 -10.31
N LEU A 88 -4.38 8.95 -10.77
CA LEU A 88 -5.46 9.45 -11.64
C LEU A 88 -5.46 8.77 -13.02
N ALA A 89 -4.29 8.55 -13.61
CA ALA A 89 -4.15 7.88 -14.90
C ALA A 89 -4.67 6.43 -14.86
N GLU A 90 -4.38 5.69 -13.78
CA GLU A 90 -4.86 4.33 -13.56
C GLU A 90 -6.39 4.25 -13.44
N TYR A 91 -7.00 5.17 -12.68
CA TYR A 91 -8.46 5.25 -12.59
C TYR A 91 -9.11 5.61 -13.92
N LYS A 92 -8.49 6.52 -14.70
CA LYS A 92 -8.96 6.86 -16.04
C LYS A 92 -8.88 5.68 -17.00
N ALA A 93 -7.92 4.77 -16.81
CA ALA A 93 -7.82 3.50 -17.53
C ALA A 93 -8.79 2.42 -16.99
N GLY A 94 -9.65 2.74 -16.03
CA GLY A 94 -10.60 1.80 -15.43
C GLY A 94 -9.95 0.77 -14.50
N ARG A 95 -8.69 0.97 -14.10
CA ARG A 95 -7.96 0.11 -13.15
C ARG A 95 -8.15 0.60 -11.71
N THR A 96 -7.74 -0.20 -10.73
CA THR A 96 -7.80 0.17 -9.30
C THR A 96 -6.38 0.22 -8.73
N PRO A 97 -5.70 1.39 -8.76
CA PRO A 97 -4.33 1.52 -8.27
C PRO A 97 -4.22 1.42 -6.75
N ASN A 98 -2.99 1.29 -6.26
CA ASN A 98 -2.66 1.41 -4.85
C ASN A 98 -1.63 2.55 -4.64
N PRO A 99 -2.09 3.77 -4.26
CA PRO A 99 -1.20 4.94 -4.14
C PRO A 99 -0.19 4.78 -2.99
N ASP A 100 -0.50 4.02 -1.95
CA ASP A 100 0.39 3.85 -0.79
C ASP A 100 1.69 3.11 -1.16
N ILE A 101 1.63 2.21 -2.14
CA ILE A 101 2.80 1.50 -2.67
C ILE A 101 3.75 2.46 -3.38
N LEU A 102 3.21 3.35 -4.21
CA LEU A 102 3.99 4.37 -4.90
C LEU A 102 4.52 5.42 -3.94
N CYS A 103 3.72 5.81 -2.96
CA CYS A 103 4.13 6.70 -1.88
C CYS A 103 5.37 6.16 -1.14
N ASN A 104 5.41 4.85 -0.84
CA ASN A 104 6.62 4.25 -0.27
C ASN A 104 7.78 4.25 -1.28
N LYS A 105 7.54 3.84 -2.53
CA LYS A 105 8.56 3.76 -3.57
C LYS A 105 9.23 5.10 -3.87
N GLU A 106 8.44 6.15 -4.11
CA GLU A 106 8.90 7.42 -4.66
C GLU A 106 9.16 8.47 -3.57
N ILE A 107 8.43 8.43 -2.46
CA ILE A 107 8.55 9.43 -1.40
C ILE A 107 9.33 8.87 -0.21
N LYS A 108 8.77 7.89 0.50
CA LYS A 108 9.32 7.48 1.81
C LYS A 108 10.67 6.75 1.72
N PHE A 109 10.99 6.09 0.61
CA PHE A 109 12.24 5.33 0.47
C PHE A 109 13.09 5.78 -0.71
N LYS A 110 12.72 6.89 -1.35
CA LYS A 110 13.52 7.56 -2.39
C LYS A 110 13.76 9.02 -2.00
N ALA A 111 12.78 9.92 -2.16
CA ALA A 111 12.97 11.34 -1.81
C ALA A 111 13.40 11.55 -0.34
N PHE A 112 12.76 10.87 0.61
CA PHE A 112 13.16 10.91 2.02
C PHE A 112 14.54 10.30 2.25
N LEU A 113 14.84 9.16 1.64
CA LEU A 113 16.12 8.48 1.81
C LEU A 113 17.29 9.35 1.27
N GLU A 114 17.09 9.94 0.10
CA GLU A 114 18.03 10.84 -0.56
C GLU A 114 18.27 12.08 0.30
N PHE A 115 17.21 12.79 0.70
CA PHE A 115 17.31 13.97 1.57
C PHE A 115 17.97 13.67 2.92
N ALA A 116 17.62 12.54 3.56
CA ALA A 116 18.21 12.16 4.83
C ALA A 116 19.72 11.91 4.70
N ALA A 117 20.16 11.28 3.61
CA ALA A 117 21.57 11.01 3.38
C ALA A 117 22.35 12.27 2.97
N GLU A 118 21.84 13.04 2.02
CA GLU A 118 22.56 14.16 1.39
C GLU A 118 22.55 15.44 2.23
N ASP A 119 21.37 15.82 2.78
CA ASP A 119 21.20 17.07 3.51
C ASP A 119 21.38 16.91 5.02
N LEU A 120 20.92 15.79 5.57
CA LEU A 120 20.98 15.53 7.01
C LEU A 120 22.17 14.67 7.43
N GLY A 121 22.94 14.11 6.48
CA GLY A 121 24.11 13.28 6.77
C GLY A 121 23.78 12.02 7.57
N ALA A 122 22.62 11.39 7.29
CA ALA A 122 22.16 10.20 7.97
C ALA A 122 22.79 8.92 7.42
N ASP A 123 23.11 7.98 8.30
CA ASP A 123 23.54 6.63 7.91
C ASP A 123 22.35 5.74 7.58
N TYR A 124 21.21 5.97 8.26
CA TYR A 124 19.98 5.24 8.04
C TYR A 124 18.76 6.16 8.10
N ILE A 125 17.69 5.75 7.43
CA ILE A 125 16.33 6.21 7.75
C ILE A 125 15.61 5.17 8.60
N ALA A 126 14.56 5.58 9.29
CA ALA A 126 13.65 4.69 9.97
C ALA A 126 12.20 5.09 9.75
N THR A 127 11.30 4.11 9.81
CA THR A 127 9.86 4.35 9.69
C THR A 127 9.08 3.52 10.69
N GLY A 128 7.84 3.92 10.98
CA GLY A 128 6.90 3.16 11.79
C GLY A 128 6.24 1.97 11.07
N HIS A 129 6.86 1.41 10.03
CA HIS A 129 6.27 0.28 9.30
C HIS A 129 6.46 -1.04 10.07
N TYR A 130 5.42 -1.85 10.11
CA TYR A 130 5.41 -3.21 10.66
C TYR A 130 6.02 -4.20 9.66
N VAL A 131 7.33 -4.08 9.46
CA VAL A 131 8.15 -4.88 8.55
C VAL A 131 9.46 -5.17 9.24
N ARG A 132 10.08 -6.31 8.96
CA ARG A 132 11.39 -6.66 9.51
C ARG A 132 12.44 -6.72 8.42
N ARG A 133 13.70 -6.70 8.82
CA ARG A 133 14.84 -6.87 7.92
C ARG A 133 15.82 -7.90 8.46
N SER A 134 16.45 -8.66 7.58
CA SER A 134 17.55 -9.57 7.92
C SER A 134 18.75 -9.34 7.01
N PHE A 135 19.94 -9.65 7.51
CA PHE A 135 21.22 -9.45 6.83
C PHE A 135 21.98 -10.78 6.76
N ASP A 136 21.37 -11.81 6.17
CA ASP A 136 22.07 -13.08 5.97
C ASP A 136 23.25 -12.87 4.99
N ASP A 137 22.95 -12.80 3.69
CA ASP A 137 23.93 -12.52 2.63
C ASP A 137 23.66 -11.15 1.99
N VAL A 138 22.40 -10.92 1.62
CA VAL A 138 21.86 -9.69 1.06
C VAL A 138 20.72 -9.23 1.97
N PRO A 139 20.51 -7.92 2.21
CA PRO A 139 19.36 -7.47 2.98
C PRO A 139 18.04 -8.01 2.42
N LYS A 140 17.27 -8.68 3.27
CA LYS A 140 15.94 -9.21 2.91
C LYS A 140 14.86 -8.48 3.67
N MET A 141 13.71 -8.29 3.02
CA MET A 141 12.49 -7.83 3.66
C MET A 141 11.72 -9.01 4.23
N LEU A 142 11.38 -8.93 5.51
CA LEU A 142 10.61 -9.93 6.23
C LEU A 142 9.27 -9.33 6.66
N ARG A 143 8.26 -10.19 6.82
CA ARG A 143 6.99 -9.80 7.45
C ARG A 143 7.21 -9.26 8.86
N GLY A 144 6.38 -8.30 9.27
CA GLY A 144 6.26 -7.93 10.68
C GLY A 144 5.79 -9.12 11.54
N VAL A 145 6.14 -9.16 12.82
CA VAL A 145 5.72 -10.25 13.72
C VAL A 145 4.20 -10.31 13.91
N ASP A 146 3.54 -9.15 13.87
CA ASP A 146 2.08 -9.05 13.93
C ASP A 146 1.47 -9.23 12.54
N ALA A 147 0.98 -10.44 12.26
CA ALA A 147 0.38 -10.78 10.96
C ALA A 147 -0.84 -9.91 10.59
N ASN A 148 -1.53 -9.28 11.55
CA ASN A 148 -2.66 -8.39 11.28
C ASN A 148 -2.24 -6.97 10.89
N LYS A 149 -0.97 -6.65 11.15
CA LYS A 149 -0.35 -5.36 10.89
C LYS A 149 0.82 -5.42 9.91
N ASP A 150 1.31 -6.60 9.54
CA ASP A 150 2.36 -6.78 8.55
C ASP A 150 2.16 -5.88 7.33
N GLN A 151 3.10 -4.96 7.13
CA GLN A 151 3.04 -3.94 6.08
C GLN A 151 3.98 -4.25 4.91
N SER A 152 4.59 -5.44 4.87
CA SER A 152 5.52 -5.85 3.80
C SER A 152 4.89 -5.78 2.41
N TYR A 153 3.57 -5.95 2.32
CA TYR A 153 2.80 -5.79 1.09
C TYR A 153 2.99 -4.41 0.45
N PHE A 154 3.04 -3.35 1.25
CA PHE A 154 3.17 -1.98 0.75
C PHE A 154 4.61 -1.58 0.39
N LEU A 155 5.58 -2.41 0.78
CA LEU A 155 7.01 -2.15 0.62
C LEU A 155 7.66 -3.09 -0.43
N TYR A 156 6.88 -3.88 -1.18
CA TYR A 156 7.43 -4.86 -2.13
C TYR A 156 8.36 -4.23 -3.18
N THR A 157 8.18 -2.95 -3.47
CA THR A 157 8.96 -2.19 -4.45
C THR A 157 10.38 -1.87 -3.98
N LEU A 158 10.68 -2.00 -2.69
CA LEU A 158 11.99 -1.66 -2.13
C LEU A 158 13.08 -2.61 -2.60
N SER A 159 14.29 -2.08 -2.78
CA SER A 159 15.50 -2.89 -3.05
C SER A 159 16.17 -3.31 -1.76
N ALA A 160 17.00 -4.34 -1.84
CA ALA A 160 17.91 -4.74 -0.78
C ALA A 160 18.81 -3.57 -0.34
N GLU A 161 19.22 -2.68 -1.26
CA GLU A 161 19.97 -1.48 -0.91
C GLU A 161 19.14 -0.52 -0.04
N GLN A 162 17.91 -0.21 -0.45
CA GLN A 162 17.00 0.65 0.31
C GLN A 162 16.68 0.05 1.68
N ILE A 163 16.44 -1.27 1.75
CA ILE A 163 16.23 -2.01 3.00
C ILE A 163 17.48 -1.96 3.88
N GLY A 164 18.67 -2.11 3.29
CA GLY A 164 19.95 -2.01 3.99
C GLY A 164 20.11 -0.65 4.68
N LYS A 165 19.66 0.42 4.05
CA LYS A 165 19.67 1.80 4.57
C LYS A 165 18.43 2.17 5.42
N SER A 166 17.50 1.24 5.66
CA SER A 166 16.23 1.53 6.36
C SER A 166 16.01 0.65 7.60
N LEU A 167 15.61 1.26 8.71
CA LEU A 167 15.30 0.60 9.98
C LEU A 167 13.78 0.54 10.23
N PHE A 168 13.32 -0.57 10.82
CA PHE A 168 11.90 -0.83 11.09
C PHE A 168 11.69 -1.34 12.53
N PRO A 169 11.87 -0.48 13.55
CA PRO A 169 11.96 -0.95 14.95
C PRO A 169 10.69 -1.64 15.44
N VAL A 170 9.52 -1.16 15.01
CA VAL A 170 8.22 -1.73 15.41
C VAL A 170 7.85 -3.03 14.71
N GLY A 171 8.59 -3.44 13.67
CA GLY A 171 8.36 -4.71 12.99
C GLY A 171 8.59 -5.94 13.87
N GLU A 172 9.36 -5.79 14.95
CA GLU A 172 9.63 -6.83 15.96
C GLU A 172 8.58 -6.87 17.08
N LEU A 173 7.57 -6.00 17.05
CA LEU A 173 6.57 -5.85 18.10
C LEU A 173 5.15 -6.06 17.57
N GLU A 174 4.28 -6.56 18.44
CA GLU A 174 2.84 -6.51 18.17
C GLU A 174 2.27 -5.12 18.42
N LYS A 175 1.20 -4.74 17.71
CA LYS A 175 0.58 -3.41 17.87
C LYS A 175 0.18 -3.06 19.31
N PRO A 176 -0.37 -4.00 20.12
CA PRO A 176 -0.68 -3.70 21.52
C PRO A 176 0.57 -3.32 22.33
N GLU A 177 1.71 -3.94 22.05
CA GLU A 177 2.98 -3.65 22.73
C GLU A 177 3.50 -2.26 22.38
N VAL A 178 3.38 -1.86 21.10
CA VAL A 178 3.70 -0.49 20.66
C VAL A 178 2.86 0.54 21.41
N ARG A 179 1.53 0.31 21.53
CA ARG A 179 0.66 1.23 22.30
C ARG A 179 1.01 1.26 23.78
N ARG A 180 1.31 0.10 24.39
CA ARG A 180 1.73 0.01 25.79
C ARG A 180 3.00 0.82 26.06
N ILE A 181 4.00 0.76 25.18
CA ILE A 181 5.23 1.54 25.29
C ILE A 181 4.90 3.05 25.21
N ALA A 182 4.08 3.46 24.23
CA ALA A 182 3.70 4.87 24.09
C ALA A 182 2.95 5.41 25.32
N GLU A 183 2.07 4.60 25.92
CA GLU A 183 1.35 4.94 27.16
C GLU A 183 2.30 5.08 28.34
N GLN A 184 3.27 4.17 28.50
CA GLN A 184 4.27 4.24 29.57
C GLN A 184 5.18 5.46 29.48
N LEU A 185 5.44 5.92 28.27
CA LEU A 185 6.20 7.13 27.99
C LEU A 185 5.35 8.40 28.04
N GLU A 186 4.04 8.26 28.26
CA GLU A 186 3.06 9.36 28.27
C GLU A 186 3.13 10.19 26.97
N LEU A 187 3.30 9.53 25.82
CA LEU A 187 3.34 10.21 24.53
C LEU A 187 1.94 10.70 24.14
N VAL A 188 1.84 11.91 23.58
CA VAL A 188 0.57 12.47 23.10
C VAL A 188 -0.12 11.55 22.09
N THR A 189 0.67 10.82 21.30
CA THR A 189 0.18 9.90 20.27
C THR A 189 -0.31 8.55 20.81
N ALA A 190 -0.17 8.23 22.11
CA ALA A 190 -0.44 6.90 22.66
C ALA A 190 -1.88 6.39 22.36
N ASN A 191 -2.86 7.28 22.51
CA ASN A 191 -4.29 6.99 22.27
C ASN A 191 -4.76 7.39 20.86
N LYS A 192 -3.87 7.92 20.01
CA LYS A 192 -4.23 8.33 18.66
C LYS A 192 -4.63 7.12 17.83
N LYS A 193 -5.71 7.25 17.06
CA LYS A 193 -6.15 6.21 16.13
C LYS A 193 -5.14 6.08 15.01
N ASP A 194 -5.04 4.87 14.46
CA ASP A 194 -4.21 4.66 13.29
C ASP A 194 -4.81 5.42 12.10
N SER A 195 -3.97 6.05 11.30
CA SER A 195 -4.39 6.73 10.08
C SER A 195 -5.07 5.72 9.15
N THR A 196 -6.22 6.10 8.61
CA THR A 196 -6.93 5.34 7.56
C THR A 196 -7.10 6.22 6.33
N GLY A 197 -7.40 5.62 5.18
CA GLY A 197 -7.46 6.32 3.90
C GLY A 197 -6.12 6.30 3.15
N ILE A 198 -6.00 7.19 2.17
CA ILE A 198 -4.81 7.29 1.30
C ILE A 198 -3.68 7.99 2.06
N CYS A 199 -2.47 7.47 2.00
CA CYS A 199 -1.31 8.05 2.70
C CYS A 199 -1.13 9.54 2.33
N PHE A 200 -0.98 10.40 3.35
CA PHE A 200 -0.87 11.86 3.29
C PHE A 200 -2.14 12.65 2.93
N ILE A 201 -3.18 12.00 2.40
CA ILE A 201 -4.47 12.63 2.07
C ILE A 201 -5.51 12.41 3.18
N GLY A 202 -5.44 11.28 3.89
CA GLY A 202 -6.29 10.97 5.04
C GLY A 202 -7.64 10.34 4.71
N GLU A 203 -8.52 10.23 5.71
CA GLU A 203 -9.82 9.56 5.61
C GLU A 203 -10.89 10.51 5.07
N ARG A 204 -11.48 10.17 3.91
CA ARG A 204 -12.56 10.92 3.27
C ARG A 204 -13.43 10.03 2.39
N LYS A 205 -14.58 10.56 1.97
CA LYS A 205 -15.42 9.88 0.97
C LYS A 205 -14.69 9.83 -0.36
N PHE A 206 -14.24 8.63 -0.73
CA PHE A 206 -13.43 8.40 -1.91
C PHE A 206 -14.09 8.90 -3.22
N THR A 207 -15.41 8.73 -3.35
CA THR A 207 -16.18 9.21 -4.51
C THR A 207 -16.09 10.71 -4.68
N ASP A 208 -16.29 11.45 -3.59
CA ASP A 208 -16.34 12.91 -3.59
C ASP A 208 -14.94 13.50 -3.83
N PHE A 209 -13.92 12.82 -3.32
CA PHE A 209 -12.52 13.16 -3.58
C PHE A 209 -12.15 12.97 -5.05
N LEU A 210 -12.41 11.78 -5.61
CA LEU A 210 -12.02 11.48 -6.99
C LEU A 210 -12.80 12.34 -8.01
N ALA A 211 -14.04 12.72 -7.70
CA ALA A 211 -14.87 13.59 -8.54
C ALA A 211 -14.30 15.00 -8.74
N GLN A 212 -13.38 15.45 -7.87
CA GLN A 212 -12.70 16.75 -8.02
C GLN A 212 -11.69 16.73 -9.18
N TYR A 213 -11.14 15.56 -9.50
CA TYR A 213 -10.05 15.40 -10.46
C TYR A 213 -10.46 14.68 -11.74
N LEU A 214 -11.40 13.74 -11.67
CA LEU A 214 -11.88 12.97 -12.81
C LEU A 214 -13.38 13.20 -13.04
N PRO A 215 -13.80 13.63 -14.25
CA PRO A 215 -15.20 13.81 -14.54
C PRO A 215 -15.92 12.46 -14.52
N ALA A 216 -17.05 12.42 -13.82
CA ALA A 216 -17.92 11.26 -13.81
C ALA A 216 -18.51 11.00 -15.21
N GLN A 217 -18.44 9.74 -15.66
CA GLN A 217 -19.04 9.28 -16.90
C GLN A 217 -20.07 8.19 -16.58
N PRO A 218 -21.33 8.56 -16.35
CA PRO A 218 -22.38 7.59 -16.09
C PRO A 218 -22.52 6.60 -17.25
N GLY A 219 -22.83 5.36 -16.91
CA GLY A 219 -22.95 4.25 -17.85
C GLY A 219 -23.93 3.20 -17.33
N VAL A 220 -24.05 2.09 -18.05
CA VAL A 220 -25.04 1.05 -17.73
C VAL A 220 -24.44 -0.07 -16.89
N ILE A 221 -25.27 -0.68 -16.05
CA ILE A 221 -24.95 -1.90 -15.33
C ILE A 221 -25.61 -3.07 -16.07
N GLU A 222 -24.82 -4.03 -16.52
CA GLU A 222 -25.28 -5.24 -17.21
C GLU A 222 -25.02 -6.50 -16.38
N THR A 223 -25.89 -7.50 -16.49
CA THR A 223 -25.59 -8.84 -16.00
C THR A 223 -24.55 -9.52 -16.90
N VAL A 224 -24.02 -10.67 -16.46
CA VAL A 224 -23.14 -11.51 -17.28
C VAL A 224 -23.79 -12.00 -18.59
N ASP A 225 -25.12 -12.01 -18.64
CA ASP A 225 -25.94 -12.39 -19.80
C ASP A 225 -26.30 -11.20 -20.70
N GLY A 226 -25.84 -9.98 -20.36
CA GLY A 226 -26.09 -8.75 -21.12
C GLY A 226 -27.43 -8.08 -20.83
N GLU A 227 -28.14 -8.46 -19.75
CA GLU A 227 -29.36 -7.76 -19.33
C GLU A 227 -29.01 -6.46 -18.61
N VAL A 228 -29.53 -5.33 -19.07
CA VAL A 228 -29.37 -4.04 -18.40
C VAL A 228 -30.25 -3.99 -17.17
N ILE A 229 -29.65 -3.79 -16.00
CA ILE A 229 -30.33 -3.84 -14.70
C ILE A 229 -30.13 -2.59 -13.83
N GLY A 230 -29.44 -1.57 -14.35
CA GLY A 230 -29.25 -0.30 -13.68
C GLY A 230 -28.27 0.61 -14.38
N GLU A 231 -27.88 1.68 -13.68
CA GLU A 231 -26.89 2.65 -14.13
C GLU A 231 -25.84 2.87 -13.04
N HIS A 232 -24.60 3.12 -13.44
CA HIS A 232 -23.52 3.51 -12.54
C HIS A 232 -23.12 4.97 -12.75
N GLN A 233 -22.54 5.60 -11.73
CA GLN A 233 -22.09 7.00 -11.80
C GLN A 233 -20.69 7.16 -12.41
N GLY A 234 -19.98 6.05 -12.63
CA GLY A 234 -18.69 6.02 -13.32
C GLY A 234 -17.90 4.76 -12.97
N LEU A 235 -17.23 4.15 -13.95
CA LEU A 235 -16.52 2.88 -13.73
C LEU A 235 -15.39 3.00 -12.69
N MET A 236 -14.78 4.18 -12.56
CA MET A 236 -13.70 4.45 -11.60
C MET A 236 -14.14 4.34 -10.13
N TYR A 237 -15.45 4.43 -9.83
CA TYR A 237 -15.99 4.23 -8.48
C TYR A 237 -16.22 2.76 -8.13
N HIS A 238 -15.92 1.85 -9.06
CA HIS A 238 -16.18 0.43 -8.91
C HIS A 238 -14.91 -0.41 -9.06
N THR A 239 -14.79 -1.43 -8.23
CA THR A 239 -13.71 -2.42 -8.27
C THR A 239 -14.29 -3.83 -8.34
N LEU A 240 -13.56 -4.78 -8.94
CA LEU A 240 -14.01 -6.17 -9.02
C LEU A 240 -14.25 -6.75 -7.61
N GLY A 241 -15.29 -7.55 -7.47
CA GLY A 241 -15.76 -8.08 -6.18
C GLY A 241 -16.48 -7.06 -5.29
N GLN A 242 -16.68 -5.82 -5.73
CA GLN A 242 -17.45 -4.84 -4.98
C GLN A 242 -18.93 -5.23 -4.92
N ARG A 243 -19.48 -5.26 -3.70
CA ARG A 243 -20.91 -5.50 -3.42
C ARG A 243 -21.70 -4.22 -3.16
N LYS A 244 -21.12 -3.28 -2.42
CA LYS A 244 -21.81 -2.06 -1.97
C LYS A 244 -21.77 -0.98 -3.06
N GLY A 245 -22.78 -0.12 -3.06
CA GLY A 245 -22.82 1.05 -3.96
C GLY A 245 -23.28 0.75 -5.39
N LEU A 246 -23.84 -0.44 -5.65
CA LEU A 246 -24.38 -0.79 -6.97
C LEU A 246 -25.79 -0.25 -7.21
N GLY A 247 -26.55 0.06 -6.15
CA GLY A 247 -27.92 0.58 -6.28
C GLY A 247 -28.95 -0.40 -6.83
N ILE A 248 -28.60 -1.69 -6.95
CA ILE A 248 -29.46 -2.74 -7.51
C ILE A 248 -30.31 -3.34 -6.39
N GLY A 249 -31.64 -3.32 -6.55
CA GLY A 249 -32.57 -3.95 -5.59
C GLY A 249 -33.86 -4.46 -6.24
N GLY A 250 -34.32 -5.64 -5.80
CA GLY A 250 -35.68 -6.15 -6.05
C GLY A 250 -36.04 -6.42 -7.51
N LEU A 251 -35.14 -7.02 -8.29
CA LEU A 251 -35.42 -7.42 -9.67
C LEU A 251 -36.30 -8.68 -9.72
N LYS A 252 -37.37 -8.66 -10.52
CA LYS A 252 -38.35 -9.77 -10.61
C LYS A 252 -37.76 -11.12 -11.02
N ASN A 253 -36.65 -11.10 -11.76
CA ASN A 253 -36.01 -12.30 -12.32
C ASN A 253 -34.64 -12.59 -11.66
N ALA A 254 -34.33 -11.95 -10.54
CA ALA A 254 -33.08 -12.17 -9.79
C ALA A 254 -33.37 -12.90 -8.48
N GLY A 255 -32.41 -13.72 -8.02
CA GLY A 255 -32.49 -14.36 -6.71
C GLY A 255 -32.29 -13.36 -5.56
N ASP A 256 -32.35 -13.86 -4.32
CA ASP A 256 -32.10 -13.05 -3.10
C ASP A 256 -30.60 -12.82 -2.83
N GLU A 257 -29.72 -13.40 -3.64
CA GLU A 257 -28.28 -13.27 -3.48
C GLU A 257 -27.78 -11.86 -3.83
N PRO A 258 -26.75 -11.35 -3.12
CA PRO A 258 -26.18 -10.05 -3.40
C PRO A 258 -25.50 -10.01 -4.76
N TRP A 259 -25.52 -8.83 -5.38
CA TRP A 259 -24.80 -8.54 -6.62
C TRP A 259 -23.36 -8.13 -6.34
N TYR A 260 -22.45 -8.56 -7.22
CA TYR A 260 -21.03 -8.24 -7.20
C TYR A 260 -20.58 -7.78 -8.58
N VAL A 261 -19.66 -6.81 -8.62
CA VAL A 261 -18.94 -6.45 -9.85
C VAL A 261 -18.03 -7.61 -10.26
N VAL A 262 -18.20 -8.11 -11.49
CA VAL A 262 -17.36 -9.19 -12.04
C VAL A 262 -16.54 -8.76 -13.24
N ASP A 263 -16.87 -7.62 -13.87
CA ASP A 263 -16.09 -7.04 -14.95
C ASP A 263 -16.29 -5.53 -15.11
N LYS A 264 -15.35 -4.89 -15.81
CA LYS A 264 -15.44 -3.49 -16.25
C LYS A 264 -15.07 -3.40 -17.72
N GLU A 265 -16.03 -3.05 -18.56
CA GLU A 265 -15.80 -2.85 -20.00
C GLU A 265 -15.63 -1.36 -20.29
N VAL A 266 -14.37 -0.89 -20.25
CA VAL A 266 -14.04 0.54 -20.35
C VAL A 266 -14.47 1.14 -21.69
N GLU A 267 -14.26 0.42 -22.80
CA GLU A 267 -14.61 0.92 -24.14
C GLU A 267 -16.12 1.12 -24.33
N ARG A 268 -16.94 0.24 -23.74
CA ARG A 268 -18.41 0.32 -23.79
C ARG A 268 -19.00 1.17 -22.65
N ASN A 269 -18.20 1.54 -21.65
CA ASN A 269 -18.63 2.14 -20.39
C ASN A 269 -19.72 1.30 -19.70
N VAL A 270 -19.46 0.00 -19.53
CA VAL A 270 -20.39 -0.97 -18.93
C VAL A 270 -19.79 -1.59 -17.67
N LEU A 271 -20.56 -1.60 -16.59
CA LEU A 271 -20.24 -2.32 -15.36
C LEU A 271 -20.94 -3.68 -15.39
N VAL A 272 -20.18 -4.78 -15.42
CA VAL A 272 -20.75 -6.12 -15.47
C VAL A 272 -20.85 -6.69 -14.06
N VAL A 273 -22.03 -7.21 -13.71
CA VAL A 273 -22.32 -7.75 -12.39
C VAL A 273 -22.89 -9.17 -12.43
N ALA A 274 -22.72 -9.91 -11.35
CA ALA A 274 -23.32 -11.23 -11.15
C ALA A 274 -23.82 -11.41 -9.71
N GLN A 275 -24.75 -12.35 -9.49
CA GLN A 275 -25.23 -12.69 -8.15
C GLN A 275 -24.37 -13.78 -7.50
N GLY A 276 -24.21 -13.67 -6.18
CA GLY A 276 -23.63 -14.73 -5.37
C GLY A 276 -22.19 -15.09 -5.77
N ASP A 277 -21.86 -16.38 -5.64
CA ASP A 277 -20.53 -16.93 -5.87
C ASP A 277 -20.28 -17.29 -7.35
N HIS A 278 -20.48 -16.31 -8.23
CA HIS A 278 -20.50 -16.56 -9.67
C HIS A 278 -19.11 -16.93 -10.24
N PRO A 279 -18.98 -17.94 -11.14
CA PRO A 279 -17.69 -18.35 -11.70
C PRO A 279 -16.87 -17.22 -12.35
N ARG A 280 -17.53 -16.24 -12.97
CA ARG A 280 -16.89 -15.06 -13.58
C ARG A 280 -16.17 -14.14 -12.58
N LEU A 281 -16.41 -14.30 -11.28
CA LEU A 281 -15.67 -13.60 -10.22
C LEU A 281 -14.28 -14.22 -10.00
N TYR A 282 -14.10 -15.48 -10.35
CA TYR A 282 -12.90 -16.26 -10.06
C TYR A 282 -11.87 -16.18 -11.20
N SER A 283 -10.61 -16.39 -10.83
CA SER A 283 -9.51 -16.51 -11.77
C SER A 283 -8.56 -17.62 -11.36
N ASN A 284 -8.05 -18.38 -12.34
CA ASN A 284 -7.05 -19.42 -12.09
C ASN A 284 -5.64 -18.83 -11.89
N GLY A 285 -5.45 -17.57 -12.22
CA GLY A 285 -4.17 -16.89 -12.12
C GLY A 285 -4.26 -15.41 -12.46
N LEU A 286 -3.09 -14.82 -12.71
CA LEU A 286 -2.96 -13.46 -13.21
C LEU A 286 -1.71 -13.29 -14.08
N ILE A 287 -1.68 -12.21 -14.85
CA ILE A 287 -0.45 -11.68 -15.45
C ILE A 287 -0.05 -10.43 -14.66
N ALA A 288 1.19 -10.38 -14.21
CA ALA A 288 1.74 -9.22 -13.52
C ALA A 288 2.89 -8.60 -14.32
N ARG A 289 2.97 -7.26 -14.30
CA ARG A 289 4.00 -6.44 -14.94
C ARG A 289 4.60 -5.44 -13.95
N GLN A 290 5.58 -4.64 -14.39
CA GLN A 290 6.25 -3.64 -13.55
C GLN A 290 6.89 -4.30 -12.33
N LEU A 291 7.72 -5.30 -12.60
CA LEU A 291 8.22 -6.21 -11.57
C LEU A 291 9.31 -5.54 -10.73
N HIS A 292 9.19 -5.71 -9.42
CA HIS A 292 10.17 -5.28 -8.45
C HIS A 292 10.49 -6.44 -7.52
N TRP A 293 11.68 -7.03 -7.68
CA TRP A 293 12.22 -8.05 -6.78
C TRP A 293 13.13 -7.40 -5.76
N VAL A 294 13.00 -7.77 -4.48
CA VAL A 294 13.76 -7.15 -3.38
C VAL A 294 15.26 -7.25 -3.62
N ASP A 295 15.76 -8.41 -4.05
CA ASP A 295 17.16 -8.64 -4.38
C ASP A 295 17.61 -8.07 -5.74
N ARG A 296 16.69 -7.47 -6.50
CA ARG A 296 16.89 -6.95 -7.86
C ARG A 296 17.40 -7.99 -8.87
N THR A 297 17.16 -9.26 -8.60
CA THR A 297 17.50 -10.35 -9.51
C THR A 297 16.28 -10.72 -10.35
N PRO A 298 16.35 -10.64 -11.69
CA PRO A 298 15.27 -11.10 -12.55
C PRO A 298 15.02 -12.60 -12.37
N ILE A 299 13.75 -13.00 -12.38
CA ILE A 299 13.37 -14.41 -12.36
C ILE A 299 13.44 -14.96 -13.77
N THR A 300 14.24 -16.02 -13.98
CA THR A 300 14.41 -16.69 -15.27
C THR A 300 13.82 -18.09 -15.32
N GLU A 301 13.45 -18.65 -14.18
CA GLU A 301 12.88 -20.00 -14.06
C GLU A 301 11.61 -19.99 -13.23
N ALA A 302 10.71 -20.93 -13.49
CA ALA A 302 9.48 -21.05 -12.74
C ALA A 302 9.76 -21.50 -11.30
N PHE A 303 9.04 -20.93 -10.33
CA PHE A 303 9.21 -21.27 -8.91
C PHE A 303 7.88 -21.25 -8.16
N ARG A 304 7.81 -22.02 -7.06
CA ARG A 304 6.64 -22.06 -6.18
C ARG A 304 6.82 -21.12 -5.00
N CYS A 305 5.77 -20.35 -4.70
CA CYS A 305 5.73 -19.44 -3.57
C CYS A 305 4.27 -19.19 -3.14
N THR A 306 4.05 -18.22 -2.25
CA THR A 306 2.72 -17.66 -2.03
C THR A 306 2.60 -16.26 -2.62
N VAL A 307 1.37 -15.82 -2.91
CA VAL A 307 1.06 -14.48 -3.39
C VAL A 307 -0.10 -13.87 -2.61
N LYS A 308 -0.08 -12.56 -2.44
CA LYS A 308 -1.24 -11.75 -2.07
C LYS A 308 -1.61 -10.85 -3.25
N THR A 309 -2.88 -10.84 -3.64
CA THR A 309 -3.43 -9.97 -4.70
C THR A 309 -4.14 -8.73 -4.15
N ARG A 310 -4.22 -8.62 -2.82
CA ARG A 310 -4.66 -7.43 -2.08
C ARG A 310 -4.13 -7.47 -0.65
N TYR A 311 -4.03 -6.30 -0.02
CA TYR A 311 -3.64 -6.20 1.39
C TYR A 311 -4.58 -6.98 2.31
N ARG A 312 -4.02 -7.64 3.34
CA ARG A 312 -4.71 -8.52 4.31
C ARG A 312 -5.39 -9.77 3.75
N GLN A 313 -5.18 -10.10 2.48
CA GLN A 313 -5.55 -11.41 1.98
C GLN A 313 -4.68 -12.48 2.63
N THR A 314 -5.23 -13.67 2.89
CA THR A 314 -4.43 -14.85 3.23
C THR A 314 -3.50 -15.20 2.06
N ASP A 315 -2.35 -15.77 2.36
CA ASP A 315 -1.41 -16.24 1.35
C ASP A 315 -2.03 -17.29 0.44
N ILE A 316 -1.87 -17.10 -0.87
CA ILE A 316 -2.36 -18.01 -1.90
C ILE A 316 -1.16 -18.81 -2.45
N PRO A 317 -1.11 -20.14 -2.30
CA PRO A 317 -0.11 -20.96 -2.97
C PRO A 317 -0.21 -20.82 -4.48
N CYS A 318 0.92 -20.60 -5.14
CA CYS A 318 0.97 -20.38 -6.58
C CYS A 318 2.29 -20.84 -7.21
N LEU A 319 2.25 -21.02 -8.53
CA LEU A 319 3.41 -21.16 -9.41
C LEU A 319 3.61 -19.83 -10.15
N VAL A 320 4.81 -19.27 -10.07
CA VAL A 320 5.23 -18.11 -10.85
C VAL A 320 6.04 -18.59 -12.05
N GLU A 321 5.66 -18.17 -13.25
CA GLU A 321 6.31 -18.51 -14.51
C GLU A 321 6.75 -17.22 -15.22
N PRO A 322 8.05 -17.01 -15.49
CA PRO A 322 8.49 -15.84 -16.25
C PRO A 322 8.05 -15.93 -17.71
N ILE A 323 7.46 -14.83 -18.21
CA ILE A 323 7.15 -14.66 -19.64
C ILE A 323 8.29 -13.89 -20.32
N ASP A 324 8.71 -12.78 -19.71
CA ASP A 324 9.84 -11.95 -20.12
C ASP A 324 10.44 -11.21 -18.90
N GLU A 325 11.37 -10.29 -19.11
CA GLU A 325 12.09 -9.58 -18.04
C GLU A 325 11.18 -8.76 -17.10
N ASP A 326 10.04 -8.27 -17.59
CA ASP A 326 9.10 -7.42 -16.84
C ASP A 326 7.71 -8.04 -16.71
N THR A 327 7.51 -9.28 -17.16
CA THR A 327 6.20 -9.92 -17.19
C THR A 327 6.26 -11.34 -16.67
N ILE A 328 5.39 -11.66 -15.71
CA ILE A 328 5.20 -13.01 -15.18
C ILE A 328 3.75 -13.46 -15.33
N ARG A 329 3.57 -14.75 -15.50
CA ARG A 329 2.31 -15.45 -15.25
C ARG A 329 2.34 -16.03 -13.85
N VAL A 330 1.23 -15.91 -13.14
CA VAL A 330 1.02 -16.53 -11.84
C VAL A 330 -0.16 -17.46 -11.96
N VAL A 331 0.03 -18.74 -11.64
CA VAL A 331 -1.03 -19.77 -11.63
C VAL A 331 -1.30 -20.14 -10.18
N PHE A 332 -2.54 -19.95 -9.72
CA PHE A 332 -2.92 -20.29 -8.35
C PHE A 332 -3.20 -21.79 -8.22
N ASP A 333 -2.91 -22.36 -7.05
CA ASP A 333 -3.28 -23.75 -6.74
C ASP A 333 -4.81 -23.92 -6.63
N THR A 334 -5.52 -22.84 -6.29
CA THR A 334 -7.00 -22.77 -6.26
C THR A 334 -7.51 -21.46 -6.84
N PRO A 335 -8.65 -21.44 -7.56
CA PRO A 335 -9.20 -20.22 -8.13
C PRO A 335 -9.43 -19.13 -7.09
N GLN A 336 -9.09 -17.89 -7.42
CA GLN A 336 -9.18 -16.74 -6.54
C GLN A 336 -10.23 -15.75 -7.00
N ALA A 337 -11.08 -15.31 -6.08
CA ALA A 337 -12.11 -14.31 -6.35
C ALA A 337 -11.52 -12.90 -6.48
N ALA A 338 -12.08 -12.11 -7.40
CA ALA A 338 -11.88 -10.67 -7.50
C ALA A 338 -10.42 -10.22 -7.69
N VAL A 339 -9.63 -11.00 -8.44
CA VAL A 339 -8.30 -10.58 -8.91
C VAL A 339 -8.47 -9.34 -9.77
N THR A 340 -7.90 -8.21 -9.34
CA THR A 340 -8.23 -6.89 -9.87
C THR A 340 -7.04 -6.24 -10.55
N PRO A 341 -7.12 -5.92 -11.86
CA PRO A 341 -6.10 -5.15 -12.55
C PRO A 341 -5.83 -3.77 -11.91
N GLY A 342 -4.56 -3.40 -11.84
CA GLY A 342 -4.06 -2.20 -11.14
C GLY A 342 -3.71 -2.42 -9.66
N GLN A 343 -4.23 -3.47 -9.02
CA GLN A 343 -3.74 -3.88 -7.70
C GLN A 343 -2.36 -4.55 -7.84
N SER A 344 -1.68 -4.76 -6.71
CA SER A 344 -0.38 -5.44 -6.70
C SER A 344 -0.51 -6.93 -6.38
N ALA A 345 0.33 -7.73 -7.04
CA ALA A 345 0.62 -9.10 -6.67
C ALA A 345 1.96 -9.13 -5.94
N VAL A 346 1.96 -9.49 -4.66
CA VAL A 346 3.17 -9.53 -3.81
C VAL A 346 3.48 -10.96 -3.41
N PHE A 347 4.72 -11.39 -3.65
CA PHE A 347 5.17 -12.77 -3.53
C PHE A 347 5.98 -12.99 -2.27
N TYR A 348 5.78 -14.15 -1.65
CA TYR A 348 6.43 -14.49 -0.39
C TYR A 348 6.98 -15.92 -0.40
N ALA A 349 8.15 -16.08 0.21
CA ALA A 349 8.70 -17.36 0.62
C ALA A 349 8.70 -17.42 2.15
N ASN A 350 7.65 -18.03 2.71
CA ASN A 350 7.38 -17.99 4.16
C ASN A 350 7.26 -16.53 4.64
N ASP A 351 8.18 -16.09 5.51
CA ASP A 351 8.23 -14.73 6.05
C ASP A 351 8.98 -13.75 5.12
N VAL A 352 9.69 -14.23 4.10
CA VAL A 352 10.44 -13.36 3.20
C VAL A 352 9.52 -12.79 2.14
N CYS A 353 9.42 -11.47 2.05
CA CYS A 353 8.82 -10.79 0.91
C CYS A 353 9.84 -10.78 -0.23
N LEU A 354 9.52 -11.48 -1.32
CA LEU A 354 10.39 -11.62 -2.48
C LEU A 354 10.35 -10.37 -3.36
N GLY A 355 9.20 -9.67 -3.36
CA GLY A 355 8.91 -8.61 -4.30
C GLY A 355 7.49 -8.72 -4.83
N GLY A 356 7.22 -8.09 -5.97
CA GLY A 356 5.88 -8.03 -6.54
C GLY A 356 5.83 -7.30 -7.86
N GLY A 357 4.60 -7.11 -8.35
CA GLY A 357 4.30 -6.32 -9.54
C GLY A 357 2.85 -5.89 -9.56
N ILE A 358 2.48 -5.17 -10.61
CA ILE A 358 1.11 -4.71 -10.87
C ILE A 358 0.37 -5.77 -11.68
N ILE A 359 -0.82 -6.13 -11.22
CA ILE A 359 -1.73 -7.05 -11.91
C ILE A 359 -2.21 -6.35 -13.18
N GLU A 360 -1.82 -6.86 -14.33
CA GLU A 360 -2.23 -6.32 -15.64
C GLU A 360 -3.57 -6.94 -16.07
N SER A 361 -3.71 -8.26 -15.90
CA SER A 361 -4.90 -8.98 -16.32
C SER A 361 -5.14 -10.25 -15.50
N ARG A 362 -6.40 -10.71 -15.51
CA ARG A 362 -6.80 -12.01 -14.96
C ARG A 362 -6.37 -13.11 -15.93
N TYR A 363 -5.89 -14.22 -15.39
CA TYR A 363 -5.59 -15.42 -16.18
C TYR A 363 -6.61 -16.51 -15.84
N ASN A 364 -7.30 -16.99 -16.87
CA ASN A 364 -8.11 -18.19 -16.83
C ASN A 364 -7.50 -19.14 -17.85
N GLU A 365 -7.20 -20.37 -17.44
CA GLU A 365 -6.90 -21.41 -18.41
C GLU A 365 -8.13 -21.57 -19.31
N GLU A 366 -7.95 -21.55 -20.63
CA GLU A 366 -9.02 -21.97 -21.52
C GLU A 366 -9.40 -23.40 -21.13
N PRO A 367 -10.70 -23.72 -21.01
CA PRO A 367 -11.10 -25.09 -20.75
C PRO A 367 -10.57 -25.98 -21.88
N VAL A 368 -9.73 -26.96 -21.51
CA VAL A 368 -9.24 -28.03 -22.40
C VAL A 368 -10.39 -28.89 -22.89
#